data_AF-A0A4Q7RZV7-F1
#
_entry.id   AF-A0A4Q7RZV7-F1
#
_cell.length_a   1.000
_cell.length_b   1.000
_cell.length_c   1.000
_cell.angle_alpha   90.00
_cell.angle_beta   90.00
_cell.angle_gamma   90.00
#
_symmetry.space_group_name_H-M   'P 1'
#
loop_
_entity.id
_entity.type
_entity.pdbx_description
1 polymer ?
#
loop_
_entity_poly.entity_id
_entity_poly.type
_entity_poly.pdbx_seq_one_letter_code
_entity_poly.pdbx_strand_id
1 'polypeptide(L)'
;MLRPRQFFSRTRGALAVEAAFALPVVIAGAMMFMELGNIGLAINMGGRALEHAVEGFRGVPPESLEARQMERLVRQRMATASHGYLDDGDIATVAVESFTSLDTIGDSAAVRATHAPGLPVWRLTVEIRKDFVTPLPRLLGTDGTAFRYQYQQLLGQLPPQPIATVSSAP
;
A
#
# COMPACT_ATOMS: atom_id res chain seq x y z
N MET A 1 -50.85 22.71 49.11
CA MET A 1 -49.44 22.82 48.65
C MET A 1 -49.14 21.66 47.71
N LEU A 2 -49.09 21.88 46.39
CA LEU A 2 -48.70 20.85 45.42
C LEU A 2 -47.21 20.98 45.09
N ARG A 3 -46.46 19.87 45.20
CA ARG A 3 -45.09 19.75 44.67
C ARG A 3 -45.10 18.88 43.41
N PRO A 4 -44.89 19.43 42.20
CA PRO A 4 -44.55 18.63 41.04
C PRO A 4 -43.05 18.74 40.76
N ARG A 5 -42.25 17.74 41.15
CA ARG A 5 -40.87 17.58 40.71
C ARG A 5 -40.51 16.11 40.52
N GLN A 6 -41.11 15.44 39.53
CA GLN A 6 -40.70 14.07 39.17
C GLN A 6 -40.66 13.76 37.66
N PHE A 7 -41.01 14.70 36.77
CA PHE A 7 -40.99 14.40 35.33
C PHE A 7 -39.61 14.58 34.66
N PHE A 8 -38.73 15.44 35.19
CA PHE A 8 -37.44 15.73 34.57
C PHE A 8 -36.35 14.65 34.76
N SER A 9 -36.50 13.75 35.74
CA SER A 9 -35.53 12.68 35.98
C SER A 9 -35.78 11.45 35.09
N ARG A 10 -37.03 11.14 34.73
CA ARG A 10 -37.37 10.00 33.87
C ARG A 10 -36.82 10.16 32.45
N THR A 11 -36.90 11.35 31.87
CA THR A 11 -36.38 11.61 30.52
C THR A 11 -34.86 11.52 30.45
N ARG A 12 -34.14 12.01 31.47
CA ARG A 12 -32.67 11.84 31.54
C ARG A 12 -32.26 10.38 31.76
N GLY A 13 -33.04 9.63 32.55
CA GLY A 13 -32.80 8.20 32.76
C GLY A 13 -32.97 7.39 31.47
N ALA A 14 -34.03 7.65 30.69
CA ALA A 14 -34.25 6.99 29.41
C ALA A 14 -33.12 7.30 28.41
N LEU A 15 -32.74 8.57 28.25
CA LEU A 15 -31.63 8.97 27.38
C LEU A 15 -30.28 8.38 27.80
N ALA A 16 -30.02 8.25 29.10
CA ALA A 16 -28.80 7.62 29.60
C ALA A 16 -28.74 6.11 29.30
N VAL A 17 -29.88 5.42 29.39
CA VAL A 17 -29.98 3.99 29.06
C VAL A 17 -29.82 3.77 27.56
N GLU A 18 -30.49 4.55 26.72
CA GLU A 18 -30.34 4.48 25.26
C GLU A 18 -28.90 4.78 24.82
N ALA A 19 -28.27 5.80 25.41
CA ALA A 19 -26.87 6.11 25.14
C ALA A 19 -25.92 4.99 25.58
N ALA A 20 -26.19 4.32 26.71
CA ALA A 20 -25.36 3.21 27.18
C ALA A 20 -25.35 2.02 26.19
N PHE A 21 -26.45 1.80 25.46
CA PHE A 21 -26.52 0.77 24.42
C PHE A 21 -26.02 1.25 23.05
N ALA A 22 -26.26 2.51 22.68
CA ALA A 22 -25.84 3.04 21.38
C ALA A 22 -24.34 3.38 21.32
N LEU A 23 -23.77 3.90 22.42
CA LEU A 23 -22.41 4.41 22.46
C LEU A 23 -21.33 3.37 22.06
N PRO A 24 -21.36 2.11 22.53
CA PRO A 24 -20.38 1.11 22.11
C PRO A 24 -20.39 0.86 20.60
N VAL A 25 -21.58 0.83 20.00
CA VAL A 25 -21.74 0.64 18.55
C VAL A 25 -21.20 1.84 17.78
N VAL A 26 -21.49 3.06 18.25
CA VAL A 26 -20.97 4.29 17.64
C VAL A 26 -19.44 4.35 17.72
N ILE A 27 -18.86 3.97 18.86
CA ILE A 27 -17.40 3.90 19.04
C ILE A 27 -16.80 2.85 18.10
N ALA A 28 -17.40 1.66 18.03
CA ALA A 28 -16.93 0.61 17.12
C ALA A 28 -17.00 1.07 15.66
N GLY A 29 -18.07 1.74 15.25
CA GLY A 29 -18.19 2.32 13.90
C GLY A 29 -17.12 3.37 13.61
N ALA A 30 -16.82 4.26 14.56
CA ALA A 30 -15.76 5.25 14.43
C ALA A 30 -14.36 4.59 14.31
N MET A 31 -14.08 3.58 15.14
CA MET A 31 -12.84 2.81 15.06
C MET A 31 -12.70 2.09 13.71
N MET A 32 -13.78 1.48 13.22
CA MET A 32 -13.81 0.81 11.92
C MET A 32 -13.48 1.79 10.79
N PHE A 33 -14.05 2.99 10.82
CA PHE A 33 -13.77 4.02 9.84
C PHE A 33 -12.29 4.45 9.87
N MET A 34 -11.71 4.61 11.06
CA MET A 34 -10.28 4.91 11.20
C MET A 34 -9.39 3.81 10.63
N GLU A 35 -9.70 2.53 10.88
CA GLU A 35 -8.94 1.42 10.32
C GLU A 35 -9.02 1.36 8.80
N LEU A 36 -10.21 1.54 8.23
CA LEU A 36 -10.39 1.58 6.78
C LEU A 36 -9.60 2.74 6.16
N GLY A 37 -9.58 3.91 6.82
CA GLY A 37 -8.77 5.05 6.42
C GLY A 37 -7.27 4.73 6.47
N ASN A 38 -6.80 4.09 7.54
CA ASN A 38 -5.39 3.71 7.69
C ASN A 38 -4.96 2.69 6.62
N ILE A 39 -5.78 1.67 6.35
CA ILE A 39 -5.53 0.69 5.29
C ILE A 39 -5.49 1.38 3.93
N GLY A 40 -6.47 2.23 3.63
CA GLY A 40 -6.53 2.96 2.36
C GLY A 40 -5.31 3.86 2.14
N LEU A 41 -4.88 4.55 3.19
CA LEU A 41 -3.67 5.38 3.15
C LEU A 41 -2.41 4.54 2.93
N ALA A 42 -2.28 3.40 3.60
CA ALA A 42 -1.17 2.48 3.40
C ALA A 42 -1.12 1.91 1.99
N ILE A 43 -2.27 1.53 1.43
CA ILE A 43 -2.35 1.05 0.05
C ILE A 43 -1.88 2.14 -0.92
N ASN A 44 -2.34 3.37 -0.73
CA ASN A 44 -2.03 4.48 -1.63
C ASN A 44 -0.57 4.94 -1.52
N MET A 45 -0.04 5.10 -0.31
CA MET A 45 1.34 5.48 -0.07
C MET A 45 2.31 4.39 -0.53
N GLY A 46 2.04 3.11 -0.22
CA GLY A 46 2.87 2.00 -0.65
C GLY A 46 2.96 1.86 -2.16
N GLY A 47 1.85 2.06 -2.88
CA GLY A 47 1.82 2.03 -4.34
C GLY A 47 2.68 3.14 -4.96
N ARG A 48 2.49 4.40 -4.51
CA ARG A 48 3.28 5.54 -5.01
C ARG A 48 4.75 5.45 -4.65
N ALA A 49 5.06 5.00 -3.44
CA ALA A 49 6.43 4.79 -3.00
C ALA A 49 7.13 3.72 -3.86
N LEU A 50 6.43 2.63 -4.20
CA LEU A 50 6.93 1.60 -5.10
C LEU A 50 7.15 2.15 -6.52
N GLU A 51 6.19 2.88 -7.07
CA GLU A 51 6.31 3.53 -8.38
C GLU A 51 7.56 4.42 -8.45
N HIS A 52 7.75 5.30 -7.47
CA HIS A 52 8.92 6.17 -7.36
C HIS A 52 10.22 5.40 -7.13
N ALA A 53 10.21 4.34 -6.32
CA ALA A 53 11.39 3.51 -6.09
C ALA A 53 11.87 2.85 -7.39
N VAL A 54 10.91 2.45 -8.23
CA VAL A 54 11.14 1.74 -9.48
C VAL A 54 11.53 2.66 -10.63
N GLU A 55 11.05 3.91 -10.64
CA GLU A 55 11.41 4.93 -11.65
C GLU A 55 12.92 5.09 -11.81
N GLY A 56 13.68 5.05 -10.71
CA GLY A 56 15.14 5.17 -10.74
C GLY A 56 15.89 3.98 -11.36
N PHE A 57 15.21 2.89 -11.74
CA PHE A 57 15.81 1.77 -12.48
C PHE A 57 15.55 1.84 -13.98
N ARG A 58 14.66 2.73 -14.45
CA ARG A 58 14.29 2.85 -15.87
C ARG A 58 15.47 3.21 -16.79
N GLY A 59 16.54 3.80 -16.26
CA GLY A 59 17.75 4.19 -17.00
C GLY A 59 18.98 3.33 -16.71
N VAL A 60 18.88 2.29 -15.88
CA VAL A 60 20.05 1.48 -15.48
C VAL A 60 20.12 0.22 -16.34
N PRO A 61 21.28 -0.12 -16.94
CA PRO A 61 21.42 -1.35 -17.71
C PRO A 61 21.09 -2.58 -16.86
N PRO A 62 20.23 -3.50 -17.33
CA PRO A 62 19.80 -4.65 -16.54
C PRO A 62 20.96 -5.60 -16.18
N GLU A 63 22.04 -5.60 -16.95
CA GLU A 63 23.26 -6.40 -16.70
C GLU A 63 24.09 -5.89 -15.51
N SER A 64 23.85 -4.64 -15.07
CA SER A 64 24.62 -3.99 -14.00
C SER A 64 23.99 -4.12 -12.61
N LEU A 65 22.80 -4.71 -12.50
CA LEU A 65 22.03 -4.81 -11.25
C LEU A 65 21.73 -6.27 -10.90
N GLU A 66 22.30 -6.75 -9.80
CA GLU A 66 21.94 -8.03 -9.20
C GLU A 66 20.58 -7.93 -8.47
N ALA A 67 19.77 -9.00 -8.50
CA ALA A 67 18.45 -9.06 -7.84
C ALA A 67 18.50 -8.63 -6.36
N ARG A 68 19.50 -9.09 -5.59
CA ARG A 68 19.67 -8.71 -4.18
C ARG A 68 20.01 -7.24 -3.98
N GLN A 69 20.70 -6.61 -4.93
CA GLN A 69 20.96 -5.18 -4.88
C GLN A 69 19.69 -4.39 -5.19
N MET A 70 18.90 -4.85 -6.17
CA MET A 70 17.60 -4.28 -6.51
C MET A 70 16.64 -4.31 -5.31
N GLU A 71 16.53 -5.44 -4.61
CA GLU A 71 15.69 -5.59 -3.41
C GLU A 71 16.02 -4.55 -2.34
N ARG A 72 17.31 -4.38 -2.01
CA ARG A 72 17.76 -3.38 -1.03
C ARG A 72 17.45 -1.96 -1.47
N LEU A 73 17.69 -1.64 -2.75
CA LEU A 73 17.44 -0.29 -3.27
C LEU A 73 15.95 0.04 -3.33
N VAL A 74 15.09 -0.91 -3.73
CA VAL A 74 13.64 -0.75 -3.72
C VAL A 74 13.15 -0.47 -2.30
N ARG A 75 13.55 -1.30 -1.35
CA ARG A 75 13.22 -1.15 0.08
C ARG A 75 13.61 0.24 0.61
N GLN A 76 14.87 0.64 0.42
CA GLN A 76 15.37 1.93 0.88
C GLN A 76 14.62 3.12 0.24
N ARG A 77 14.40 3.06 -1.08
CA ARG A 77 13.72 4.12 -1.81
C ARG A 77 12.25 4.21 -1.44
N MET A 78 11.57 3.09 -1.21
CA MET A 78 10.18 3.09 -0.76
C MET A 78 10.04 3.75 0.61
N ALA A 79 10.88 3.38 1.59
CA ALA A 79 10.86 4.01 2.90
C ALA A 79 11.11 5.53 2.82
N THR A 80 12.03 5.94 1.94
CA THR A 80 12.34 7.37 1.71
C THR A 80 11.17 8.11 1.04
N ALA A 81 10.58 7.54 -0.01
CA ALA A 81 9.48 8.13 -0.77
C ALA A 81 8.16 8.18 0.01
N SER A 82 8.04 7.37 1.07
CA SER A 82 6.84 7.32 1.91
C SER A 82 6.80 8.43 2.97
N HIS A 83 7.80 9.31 3.02
CA HIS A 83 7.85 10.48 3.92
C HIS A 83 7.53 10.16 5.39
N GLY A 84 8.03 9.02 5.89
CA GLY A 84 7.83 8.58 7.28
C GLY A 84 6.49 7.89 7.55
N TYR A 85 5.61 7.74 6.55
CA TYR A 85 4.40 6.94 6.70
C TYR A 85 4.70 5.43 6.65
N LEU A 86 5.64 5.01 5.80
CA LEU A 86 6.22 3.66 5.78
C LEU A 86 7.68 3.75 6.17
N ASP A 87 8.09 2.92 7.13
CA ASP A 87 9.51 2.70 7.46
C ASP A 87 10.02 1.36 6.91
N ASP A 88 11.28 1.03 7.18
CA ASP A 88 11.87 -0.24 6.73
C ASP A 88 11.20 -1.48 7.38
N GLY A 89 10.70 -1.33 8.62
CA GLY A 89 10.01 -2.40 9.34
C GLY A 89 8.60 -2.67 8.81
N ASP A 90 7.94 -1.67 8.24
CA ASP A 90 6.65 -1.80 7.56
C ASP A 90 6.78 -2.58 6.23
N ILE A 91 7.95 -2.58 5.60
CA ILE A 91 8.22 -3.34 4.36
C ILE A 91 8.61 -4.77 4.74
N ALA A 92 7.63 -5.66 4.85
CA ALA A 92 7.84 -7.03 5.29
C ALA A 92 8.75 -7.81 4.34
N THR A 93 8.48 -7.75 3.04
CA THR A 93 9.22 -8.52 2.03
C THR A 93 9.37 -7.71 0.74
N VAL A 94 10.54 -7.81 0.10
CA VAL A 94 10.76 -7.39 -1.28
C VAL A 94 11.39 -8.57 -1.99
N ALA A 95 10.73 -9.07 -3.04
CA ALA A 95 11.22 -10.17 -3.85
C ALA A 95 11.35 -9.71 -5.30
N VAL A 96 12.50 -9.98 -5.90
CA VAL A 96 12.82 -9.61 -7.27
C VAL A 96 13.12 -10.86 -8.09
N GLU A 97 12.30 -11.12 -9.10
CA GLU A 97 12.49 -12.27 -10.00
C GLU A 97 12.78 -11.78 -11.42
N SER A 98 13.83 -12.31 -12.05
CA SER A 98 14.18 -12.03 -13.44
C SER A 98 13.73 -13.16 -14.36
N PHE A 99 13.06 -12.82 -15.46
CA PHE A 99 12.65 -13.74 -16.51
C PHE A 99 13.41 -13.44 -17.80
N THR A 100 13.96 -14.46 -18.43
CA THR A 100 14.69 -14.36 -19.71
C THR A 100 13.77 -14.41 -20.94
N SER A 101 12.50 -14.80 -20.78
CA SER A 101 11.49 -14.76 -21.85
C SER A 101 10.07 -14.60 -21.28
N LEU A 102 9.21 -13.83 -21.97
CA LEU A 102 7.80 -13.63 -21.57
C LEU A 102 6.91 -14.86 -21.71
N ASP A 103 7.35 -15.91 -22.42
CA ASP A 103 6.58 -17.14 -22.62
C ASP A 103 6.33 -17.93 -21.31
N THR A 104 7.02 -17.59 -20.22
CA THR A 104 6.81 -18.17 -18.89
C THR A 104 5.84 -17.38 -18.01
N ILE A 105 5.41 -16.18 -18.43
CA ILE A 105 4.44 -15.36 -17.71
C ILE A 105 3.06 -15.70 -18.28
N GLY A 106 2.37 -16.65 -17.63
CA GLY A 106 1.05 -17.13 -18.04
C GLY A 106 0.06 -16.00 -18.33
N ASP A 107 -0.52 -16.07 -19.53
CA ASP A 107 -1.70 -15.35 -20.01
C ASP A 107 -1.66 -13.81 -19.95
N SER A 108 -0.78 -13.20 -20.75
CA SER A 108 -0.90 -11.77 -21.08
C SER A 108 -0.49 -11.52 -22.54
N ALA A 109 -1.34 -11.92 -23.48
CA ALA A 109 -1.18 -11.66 -24.91
C ALA A 109 -0.95 -10.16 -25.23
N ALA A 110 -1.36 -9.25 -24.34
CA ALA A 110 -1.15 -7.81 -24.46
C ALA A 110 0.32 -7.36 -24.29
N VAL A 111 1.18 -8.15 -23.60
CA VAL A 111 2.59 -7.77 -23.34
C VAL A 111 3.52 -8.30 -24.45
N ARG A 112 3.03 -9.23 -25.28
CA ARG A 112 3.81 -9.89 -26.34
C ARG A 112 4.12 -8.96 -27.53
N ALA A 113 3.35 -7.90 -27.73
CA ALA A 113 3.44 -7.05 -28.92
C ALA A 113 4.57 -6.00 -28.90
N THR A 114 5.26 -5.80 -27.76
CA THR A 114 6.25 -4.70 -27.59
C THR A 114 7.61 -5.16 -27.10
N HIS A 115 7.82 -6.47 -26.93
CA HIS A 115 9.06 -6.98 -26.38
C HIS A 115 10.07 -7.30 -27.49
N ALA A 116 11.23 -6.64 -27.47
CA ALA A 116 12.36 -7.07 -28.28
C ALA A 116 12.92 -8.39 -27.69
N PRO A 117 13.12 -9.44 -28.50
CA PRO A 117 13.62 -10.72 -28.00
C PRO A 117 15.00 -10.54 -27.35
N GLY A 118 15.16 -11.02 -26.10
CA GLY A 118 16.45 -11.14 -25.42
C GLY A 118 16.71 -10.21 -24.22
N LEU A 119 15.74 -9.40 -23.79
CA LEU A 119 15.91 -8.50 -22.63
C LEU A 119 15.19 -9.03 -21.39
N PRO A 120 15.82 -9.01 -20.20
CA PRO A 120 15.23 -9.56 -18.98
C PRO A 120 14.02 -8.73 -18.53
N VAL A 121 12.93 -9.41 -18.17
CA VAL A 121 11.76 -8.82 -17.50
C VAL A 121 11.89 -9.07 -16.00
N TRP A 122 11.69 -8.03 -15.19
CA TRP A 122 11.73 -8.17 -13.74
C TRP A 122 10.32 -8.13 -13.15
N ARG A 123 10.01 -9.07 -12.26
CA ARG A 123 8.81 -9.05 -11.41
C ARG A 123 9.25 -8.65 -10.01
N LEU A 124 8.76 -7.50 -9.56
CA LEU A 124 8.90 -7.05 -8.19
C LEU A 124 7.63 -7.41 -7.44
N THR A 125 7.81 -8.04 -6.29
CA THR A 125 6.75 -8.31 -5.32
C THR A 125 7.12 -7.64 -4.02
N VAL A 126 6.29 -6.72 -3.53
CA VAL A 126 6.51 -6.03 -2.26
C VAL A 126 5.33 -6.28 -1.33
N GLU A 127 5.62 -6.81 -0.14
CA GLU A 127 4.63 -6.94 0.92
C GLU A 127 4.85 -5.86 1.97
N ILE A 128 3.80 -5.09 2.23
CA ILE A 128 3.73 -4.11 3.32
C ILE A 128 2.90 -4.70 4.44
N ARG A 129 3.39 -4.58 5.67
CA ARG A 129 2.69 -4.94 6.90
C ARG A 129 2.59 -3.71 7.77
N LYS A 130 1.40 -3.37 8.24
CA LYS A 130 1.21 -2.23 9.14
C LYS A 130 0.26 -2.57 10.27
N ASP A 131 0.58 -2.10 11.46
CA ASP A 131 -0.24 -2.36 12.64
C ASP A 131 -1.58 -1.61 12.57
N PHE A 132 -2.61 -2.20 13.18
CA PHE A 132 -3.89 -1.53 13.38
C PHE A 132 -3.75 -0.39 14.40
N VAL A 133 -4.49 0.69 14.19
CA VAL A 133 -4.40 1.90 15.03
C VAL A 133 -5.33 1.80 16.25
N THR A 134 -6.40 1.04 16.13
CA THR A 134 -7.47 0.84 17.10
C THR A 134 -7.48 -0.60 17.60
N PRO A 135 -8.03 -0.86 18.79
CA PRO A 135 -8.17 -2.23 19.30
C PRO A 135 -9.29 -3.01 18.62
N LEU A 136 -10.10 -2.40 17.74
CA LEU A 136 -11.30 -2.99 17.19
C LEU A 136 -11.08 -4.35 16.52
N PRO A 137 -10.05 -4.56 15.66
CA PRO A 137 -9.82 -5.86 15.04
C PRO A 137 -9.67 -6.98 16.07
N ARG A 138 -8.99 -6.72 17.18
CA ARG A 138 -8.84 -7.69 18.27
C ARG A 138 -10.15 -7.93 19.02
N LEU A 139 -10.94 -6.88 19.23
CA LEU A 139 -12.28 -6.98 19.85
C LEU A 139 -13.28 -7.75 18.98
N LEU A 140 -13.09 -7.76 17.66
CA LEU A 140 -13.88 -8.54 16.70
C LEU A 140 -13.39 -9.98 16.51
N GLY A 141 -12.39 -10.42 17.30
CA GLY A 141 -11.90 -11.80 17.26
C GLY A 141 -10.91 -12.08 16.13
N THR A 142 -10.30 -11.04 15.53
CA THR A 142 -9.13 -11.25 14.68
C THR A 142 -7.89 -11.28 15.56
N ASP A 143 -7.15 -12.40 15.54
CA ASP A 143 -5.89 -12.54 16.30
C ASP A 143 -4.73 -11.71 15.70
N GLY A 144 -4.99 -11.00 14.60
CA GLY A 144 -4.03 -10.16 13.91
C GLY A 144 -3.83 -8.81 14.59
N THR A 145 -2.57 -8.43 14.78
CA THR A 145 -2.20 -7.07 15.23
C THR A 145 -1.97 -6.10 14.08
N ALA A 146 -1.91 -6.61 12.86
CA ALA A 146 -1.52 -5.90 11.66
C ALA A 146 -2.30 -6.41 10.44
N PHE A 147 -2.43 -5.55 9.45
CA PHE A 147 -2.85 -5.94 8.11
C PHE A 147 -1.63 -6.03 7.18
N ARG A 148 -1.79 -6.77 6.09
CA ARG A 148 -0.77 -6.93 5.05
C ARG A 148 -1.36 -6.62 3.68
N TYR A 149 -0.57 -6.02 2.83
CA TYR A 149 -0.93 -5.76 1.44
C TYR A 149 0.26 -6.02 0.53
N GLN A 150 0.02 -6.73 -0.57
CA GLN A 150 1.06 -7.13 -1.51
C GLN A 150 0.88 -6.39 -2.83
N TYR A 151 1.95 -5.74 -3.28
CA TYR A 151 2.07 -5.12 -4.58
C TYR A 151 2.87 -6.02 -5.51
N GLN A 152 2.46 -6.08 -6.76
CA GLN A 152 3.20 -6.74 -7.82
C GLN A 152 3.39 -5.76 -8.97
N GLN A 153 4.64 -5.53 -9.36
CA GLN A 153 5.00 -4.66 -10.47
C GLN A 153 5.90 -5.39 -11.45
N LEU A 154 5.53 -5.33 -12.73
CA LEU A 154 6.33 -5.87 -13.83
C LEU A 154 7.14 -4.74 -14.47
N LEU A 155 8.41 -5.01 -14.72
CA LEU A 155 9.38 -4.16 -15.39
C LEU A 155 9.82 -4.86 -16.68
N GLY A 156 9.11 -4.58 -17.77
CA GLY A 156 9.54 -4.86 -19.14
C GLY A 156 9.74 -3.53 -19.87
N GLN A 157 10.66 -3.46 -20.85
CA GLN A 157 11.02 -2.24 -21.61
C GLN A 157 9.92 -1.16 -21.61
N LEU A 158 10.09 -0.10 -20.81
CA LEU A 158 9.48 1.19 -21.11
C LEU A 158 10.34 1.85 -22.20
N PRO A 159 9.75 2.42 -23.25
CA PRO A 159 10.52 3.02 -24.33
C PRO A 159 11.47 4.08 -23.76
N PRO A 160 12.74 4.13 -24.23
CA PRO A 160 13.63 5.24 -23.89
C PRO A 160 12.93 6.52 -24.34
N GLN A 161 12.84 7.52 -23.45
CA GLN A 161 12.37 8.83 -23.88
C GLN A 161 13.28 9.29 -25.04
N PRO A 162 12.72 9.70 -26.18
CA PRO A 162 13.53 10.20 -27.26
C PRO A 162 14.28 11.42 -26.73
N ILE A 163 15.59 11.30 -26.65
CA ILE A 163 16.48 12.44 -26.44
C ILE A 163 16.17 13.36 -27.61
N ALA A 164 15.50 14.48 -27.36
CA ALA A 164 15.26 15.48 -28.39
C ALA A 164 16.62 16.00 -28.84
N THR A 165 17.16 15.42 -29.91
CA THR A 165 18.30 15.97 -30.63
C THR A 165 17.86 17.31 -31.18
N VAL A 166 18.20 18.37 -30.45
CA VAL A 166 18.19 19.74 -30.97
C VAL A 166 19.24 19.77 -32.07
N SER A 167 18.78 19.53 -33.30
CA SER A 167 19.56 19.69 -34.52
C SER A 167 19.89 21.17 -34.69
N SER A 168 21.07 21.59 -34.24
CA SER A 168 21.69 22.82 -34.69
C SER A 168 22.02 22.68 -36.17
N ALA A 169 21.18 23.25 -37.03
CA ALA A 169 21.48 23.47 -38.45
C ALA A 169 22.49 24.63 -38.60
N PRO A 170 23.35 24.59 -39.63
CA PRO A 170 24.50 25.49 -39.80
C PRO A 170 24.13 26.95 -40.13
#